data_AF-A0A6J0U506-F1
#
_entry.id   AF-A0A6J0U506-F1
#
_cell.length_a   1.000
_cell.length_b   1.000
_cell.length_c   1.000
_cell.angle_alpha   90.00
_cell.angle_beta   90.00
_cell.angle_gamma   90.00
#
_symmetry.space_group_name_H-M   'P 1'
#
loop_
_entity.id
_entity.type
_entity.pdbx_description
1 polymer ?
#
loop_
_entity_poly.entity_id
_entity_poly.type
_entity_poly.pdbx_seq_one_letter_code
_entity_poly.pdbx_strand_id
1 'polypeptide(L)'
;MELEGAYKRPPSPVPCSVQEYTSEELLMLTAVRTLDQRGLRDGRGTSRQQRHKAPLQRAVISTWLSFREIRLFVCLDLLLGSSKALCLPLRVAGQQVGHVPQAVAKRLCQYPSVFSVSQGKEAPAYMELNVQLASWEQRTAAVQEVLQELRDQQAFPCLKEWREELYSVRPYFCDTPLFSMERAATPLLGVKRYGAHLNGYIWQNGQMYMWLARIASNKPTYPGLLDNLAAGGIATGLGVTETLIKECQEEACIPPSLAVQAKPVGTISLPLHRSHRYY
;
A
#
# COMPACT_ATOMS: atom_id res chain seq x y z
N MET A 1 5.93 68.55 6.91
CA MET A 1 5.93 68.18 5.48
C MET A 1 7.22 67.40 5.24
N GLU A 2 7.21 66.07 5.41
CA GLU A 2 6.93 65.07 4.34
C GLU A 2 8.07 65.05 3.30
N LEU A 3 8.80 63.97 2.97
CA LEU A 3 8.56 62.51 3.02
C LEU A 3 9.89 61.73 3.13
N GLU A 4 9.99 60.76 4.05
CA GLU A 4 10.94 59.63 3.94
C GLU A 4 10.18 58.42 3.39
N GLY A 5 10.64 57.86 2.28
CA GLY A 5 10.10 56.65 1.67
C GLY A 5 10.65 55.39 2.34
N ALA A 6 9.77 54.66 3.04
CA ALA A 6 10.08 53.44 3.77
C ALA A 6 10.37 52.25 2.83
N TYR A 7 11.60 51.74 2.91
CA TYR A 7 11.98 50.42 2.39
C TYR A 7 11.43 49.34 3.35
N LYS A 8 10.36 48.64 2.96
CA LYS A 8 9.81 47.52 3.74
C LYS A 8 10.79 46.36 3.75
N ARG A 9 11.37 46.05 4.92
CA ARG A 9 12.08 44.78 5.16
C ARG A 9 11.10 43.61 5.01
N PRO A 10 11.51 42.49 4.38
CA PRO A 10 10.69 41.28 4.38
C PRO A 10 10.49 40.77 5.81
N PRO A 11 9.35 40.13 6.12
CA PRO A 11 9.06 39.61 7.45
C PRO A 11 10.10 38.56 7.87
N SER A 12 10.46 38.60 9.14
CA SER A 12 11.30 37.59 9.79
C SER A 12 10.68 36.19 9.65
N PRO A 13 11.49 35.13 9.49
CA PRO A 13 10.98 33.77 9.39
C PRO A 13 10.23 33.42 10.69
N VAL A 14 8.97 33.02 10.52
CA VAL A 14 8.11 32.49 11.59
C VAL A 14 8.71 31.18 12.11
N PRO A 15 8.77 30.93 13.43
CA PRO A 15 9.35 29.71 13.95
C PRO A 15 8.43 28.50 13.70
N CYS A 16 9.05 27.43 13.23
CA CYS A 16 8.75 26.02 13.52
C CYS A 16 7.30 25.52 13.37
N SER A 17 7.07 24.71 12.34
CA SER A 17 6.34 23.45 12.52
C SER A 17 7.22 22.32 11.97
N VAL A 18 7.71 21.46 12.87
CA VAL A 18 8.42 20.24 12.48
C VAL A 18 7.40 19.35 11.80
N GLN A 19 7.52 19.21 10.48
CA GLN A 19 6.69 18.28 9.73
C GLN A 19 7.29 16.88 9.87
N GLU A 20 6.57 16.02 10.58
CA GLU A 20 6.91 14.61 10.80
C GLU A 20 6.52 13.79 9.56
N TYR A 21 7.39 12.87 9.15
CA TYR A 21 7.15 12.04 7.97
C TYR A 21 7.69 10.61 8.23
N THR A 22 7.06 9.53 7.71
CA THR A 22 7.68 8.16 7.67
C THR A 22 7.61 7.37 6.36
N SER A 23 8.37 6.26 6.25
CA SER A 23 8.61 5.49 5.00
C SER A 23 7.94 4.10 4.97
N GLU A 24 7.19 3.79 3.90
CA GLU A 24 6.72 2.44 3.54
C GLU A 24 7.23 2.04 2.14
N GLU A 25 7.72 0.81 1.94
CA GLU A 25 8.06 0.26 0.61
C GLU A 25 6.92 -0.67 0.11
N LEU A 26 6.34 -0.36 -1.05
CA LEU A 26 5.35 -1.20 -1.74
C LEU A 26 6.02 -1.88 -2.94
N LEU A 27 6.08 -3.21 -2.97
CA LEU A 27 6.48 -3.98 -4.15
C LEU A 27 5.21 -4.40 -4.91
N MET A 28 5.01 -3.83 -6.10
CA MET A 28 4.01 -4.26 -7.09
C MET A 28 4.61 -5.35 -7.97
N LEU A 29 3.94 -6.49 -8.11
CA LEU A 29 4.29 -7.49 -9.10
C LEU A 29 3.31 -7.40 -10.28
N THR A 30 3.85 -7.12 -11.45
CA THR A 30 3.05 -6.90 -12.66
C THR A 30 2.96 -8.20 -13.44
N ALA A 31 1.74 -8.64 -13.70
CA ALA A 31 1.43 -9.72 -14.63
C ALA A 31 0.82 -9.13 -15.91
N VAL A 32 1.18 -9.68 -17.06
CA VAL A 32 0.71 -9.24 -18.37
C VAL A 32 0.01 -10.37 -19.09
N ARG A 33 -1.16 -10.08 -19.67
CA ARG A 33 -1.85 -11.04 -20.53
C ARG A 33 -2.56 -10.42 -21.73
N THR A 34 -2.47 -11.15 -22.84
CA THR A 34 -3.33 -10.98 -24.02
C THR A 34 -4.66 -11.69 -23.82
N LEU A 35 -5.77 -10.97 -23.77
CA LEU A 35 -7.12 -11.55 -23.67
C LEU A 35 -7.65 -11.92 -25.08
N ASP A 36 -8.20 -13.12 -25.27
CA ASP A 36 -8.94 -13.46 -26.50
C ASP A 36 -10.37 -12.86 -26.42
N GLN A 37 -10.92 -12.41 -27.55
CA GLN A 37 -12.24 -11.76 -27.66
C GLN A 37 -13.41 -12.62 -27.15
N ARG A 38 -13.20 -13.94 -26.98
CA ARG A 38 -14.20 -14.90 -26.51
C ARG A 38 -14.35 -14.97 -24.99
N GLY A 39 -13.33 -14.55 -24.22
CA GLY A 39 -13.34 -14.66 -22.75
C GLY A 39 -14.22 -13.66 -22.00
N LEU A 40 -14.84 -12.71 -22.72
CA LEU A 40 -15.64 -11.61 -22.16
C LEU A 40 -17.07 -11.53 -22.72
N ARG A 41 -17.54 -12.52 -23.51
CA ARG A 41 -18.88 -12.47 -24.10
C ARG A 41 -19.95 -13.06 -23.17
N ASP A 42 -20.96 -12.21 -22.92
CA ASP A 42 -22.26 -12.38 -22.27
C ASP A 42 -22.29 -12.79 -20.79
N GLY A 43 -22.16 -11.78 -19.92
CA GLY A 43 -22.71 -11.77 -18.56
C GLY A 43 -24.25 -11.74 -18.53
N ARG A 44 -24.89 -12.68 -19.22
CA ARG A 44 -26.32 -13.02 -19.04
C ARG A 44 -26.41 -14.38 -18.34
N GLY A 45 -26.18 -14.36 -17.02
CA GLY A 45 -26.26 -15.53 -16.16
C GLY A 45 -26.79 -15.15 -14.78
N THR A 46 -28.11 -15.34 -14.61
CA THR A 46 -28.89 -15.50 -13.38
C THR A 46 -28.52 -14.69 -12.12
N SER A 47 -29.45 -13.81 -11.76
CA SER A 47 -29.57 -13.08 -10.51
C SER A 47 -29.29 -13.89 -9.24
N ARG A 48 -28.16 -13.61 -8.57
CA ARG A 48 -28.10 -13.39 -7.11
C ARG A 48 -26.74 -12.81 -6.71
N GLN A 49 -26.79 -11.61 -6.12
CA GLN A 49 -25.69 -10.88 -5.45
C GLN A 49 -24.53 -10.35 -6.31
N GLN A 50 -24.82 -9.56 -7.35
CA GLN A 50 -23.89 -8.47 -7.72
C GLN A 50 -24.14 -7.26 -6.81
N ARG A 51 -23.44 -7.19 -5.67
CA ARG A 51 -23.41 -5.96 -4.87
C ARG A 51 -22.36 -5.01 -5.47
N HIS A 52 -22.87 -4.03 -6.23
CA HIS A 52 -22.27 -2.73 -6.59
C HIS A 52 -20.84 -2.74 -7.19
N LYS A 53 -20.70 -2.83 -8.52
CA LYS A 53 -19.45 -2.47 -9.23
C LYS A 53 -19.69 -1.65 -10.51
N ALA A 54 -18.74 -0.74 -10.79
CA ALA A 54 -18.74 0.21 -11.92
C ALA A 54 -18.25 -0.45 -13.24
N PRO A 55 -18.53 0.14 -14.42
CA PRO A 55 -18.21 -0.49 -15.71
C PRO A 55 -16.72 -0.51 -16.05
N LEU A 56 -16.25 -1.60 -16.67
CA LEU A 56 -14.93 -1.70 -17.31
C LEU A 56 -14.88 -0.79 -18.55
N GLN A 57 -13.76 -0.09 -18.75
CA GLN A 57 -13.56 0.77 -19.93
C GLN A 57 -12.41 0.26 -20.78
N ARG A 58 -12.60 0.31 -22.11
CA ARG A 58 -11.58 -0.05 -23.10
C ARG A 58 -10.93 1.23 -23.62
N ALA A 59 -9.62 1.34 -23.47
CA ALA A 59 -8.85 2.45 -24.04
C ALA A 59 -8.02 1.97 -25.24
N VAL A 60 -7.96 2.79 -26.30
CA VAL A 60 -7.07 2.56 -27.45
C VAL A 60 -5.70 3.10 -27.08
N ILE A 61 -4.67 2.26 -27.15
CA ILE A 61 -3.29 2.73 -27.04
C ILE A 61 -2.81 2.95 -28.48
N SER A 62 -2.97 4.18 -28.99
CA SER A 62 -2.40 4.55 -30.29
C SER A 62 -0.88 4.71 -30.16
N THR A 63 -0.14 4.46 -31.24
CA THR A 63 1.32 4.59 -31.32
C THR A 63 1.86 6.00 -31.00
N TRP A 64 0.98 7.00 -30.93
CA TRP A 64 1.30 8.37 -30.53
C TRP A 64 1.20 8.62 -29.02
N LEU A 65 0.60 7.70 -28.26
CA LEU A 65 0.96 7.52 -26.86
C LEU A 65 2.27 6.74 -26.84
N SER A 66 3.38 7.44 -27.12
CA SER A 66 4.72 6.96 -26.78
C SER A 66 4.64 6.38 -25.36
N PHE A 67 5.35 5.29 -25.06
CA PHE A 67 5.48 4.76 -23.69
C PHE A 67 5.83 5.85 -22.64
N ARG A 68 6.22 7.06 -23.07
CA ARG A 68 6.37 8.29 -22.28
C ARG A 68 5.06 8.96 -21.79
N GLU A 69 3.92 8.76 -22.44
CA GLU A 69 2.65 9.47 -22.18
C GLU A 69 1.53 8.60 -21.57
N ILE A 70 1.73 7.29 -21.40
CA ILE A 70 1.14 6.63 -20.22
C ILE A 70 1.91 7.17 -19.02
N ARG A 71 1.67 8.44 -18.67
CA ARG A 71 1.72 8.84 -17.29
C ARG A 71 0.64 7.98 -16.65
N LEU A 72 1.06 6.83 -16.14
CA LEU A 72 0.54 6.34 -14.88
C LEU A 72 0.44 7.60 -14.03
N PHE A 73 -0.75 8.16 -13.90
CA PHE A 73 -1.04 9.13 -12.85
C PHE A 73 -1.02 8.31 -11.56
N VAL A 74 0.16 7.76 -11.22
CA VAL A 74 0.58 7.81 -9.85
C VAL A 74 0.58 9.31 -9.60
N CYS A 75 -0.37 9.78 -8.81
CA CYS A 75 -0.27 11.09 -8.20
C CYS A 75 0.97 10.99 -7.31
N LEU A 76 2.11 11.19 -7.95
CA LEU A 76 3.44 11.07 -7.42
C LEU A 76 3.73 12.48 -6.95
N ASP A 77 3.19 12.82 -5.79
CA ASP A 77 3.73 13.93 -5.01
C ASP A 77 5.13 13.50 -4.56
N LEU A 78 6.09 13.55 -5.50
CA LEU A 78 7.52 13.42 -5.23
C LEU A 78 7.94 14.69 -4.48
N LEU A 79 7.57 14.75 -3.21
CA LEU A 79 8.13 15.73 -2.30
C LEU A 79 9.58 15.34 -2.01
N LEU A 80 10.48 16.27 -2.29
CA LEU A 80 11.91 16.17 -2.02
C LEU A 80 12.14 16.11 -0.50
N GLY A 81 12.46 14.92 0.00
CA GLY A 81 12.87 14.69 1.39
C GLY A 81 12.44 13.31 1.88
N SER A 82 13.40 12.47 2.28
CA SER A 82 13.06 11.17 2.87
C SER A 82 12.67 11.36 4.33
N SER A 83 11.40 11.08 4.57
CA SER A 83 10.77 10.87 5.86
C SER A 83 11.48 9.89 6.80
N LYS A 84 12.30 9.00 6.26
CA LYS A 84 13.02 7.96 6.98
C LYS A 84 13.88 8.49 8.15
N ALA A 85 14.40 9.71 8.06
CA ALA A 85 15.16 10.34 9.14
C ALA A 85 14.33 10.63 10.40
N LEU A 86 13.01 10.76 10.23
CA LEU A 86 12.01 10.94 11.28
C LEU A 86 11.27 9.62 11.53
N CYS A 87 11.96 8.49 11.41
CA CYS A 87 11.44 7.18 11.79
C CYS A 87 12.39 6.49 12.74
N LEU A 88 11.84 5.66 13.62
CA LEU A 88 12.61 4.60 14.27
C LEU A 88 12.54 3.34 13.40
N PRO A 89 13.67 2.72 13.03
CA PRO A 89 13.67 1.38 12.45
C PRO A 89 12.89 0.42 13.36
N LEU A 90 12.01 -0.39 12.79
CA LEU A 90 11.33 -1.47 13.51
C LEU A 90 12.13 -2.77 13.35
N ARG A 91 12.55 -3.35 14.46
CA ARG A 91 13.24 -4.65 14.51
C ARG A 91 12.37 -5.74 15.12
N VAL A 92 12.44 -6.91 14.52
CA VAL A 92 11.80 -8.14 15.00
C VAL A 92 12.81 -9.27 14.83
N ALA A 93 13.11 -9.99 15.92
CA ALA A 93 14.11 -11.06 15.91
C ALA A 93 15.46 -10.64 15.28
N GLY A 94 15.94 -9.44 15.62
CA GLY A 94 17.18 -8.87 15.10
C GLY A 94 17.14 -8.35 13.65
N GLN A 95 16.02 -8.51 12.96
CA GLN A 95 15.87 -8.10 11.55
C GLN A 95 14.99 -6.85 11.44
N GLN A 96 15.40 -5.91 10.58
CA GLN A 96 14.60 -4.73 10.32
C GLN A 96 13.45 -5.04 9.34
N VAL A 97 12.22 -4.73 9.74
CA VAL A 97 11.00 -5.04 8.95
C VAL A 97 10.19 -3.80 8.55
N GLY A 98 10.48 -2.64 9.16
CA GLY A 98 9.71 -1.42 8.91
C GLY A 98 10.35 -0.17 9.52
N HIS A 99 9.56 0.90 9.54
CA HIS A 99 9.94 2.22 10.05
C HIS A 99 8.75 2.88 10.74
N VAL A 100 8.86 3.11 12.05
CA VAL A 100 7.77 3.63 12.88
C VAL A 100 7.93 5.15 13.07
N PRO A 101 6.88 5.96 12.84
CA PRO A 101 6.89 7.38 13.20
C PRO A 101 7.16 7.59 14.68
N GLN A 102 7.88 8.64 15.08
CA GLN A 102 8.07 8.90 16.51
C GLN A 102 6.74 9.09 17.23
N ALA A 103 5.74 9.75 16.62
CA ALA A 103 4.40 9.88 17.19
C ALA A 103 3.74 8.52 17.48
N VAL A 104 3.84 7.57 16.53
CA VAL A 104 3.33 6.21 16.72
C VAL A 104 4.14 5.44 17.74
N ALA A 105 5.48 5.54 17.68
CA ALA A 105 6.37 4.86 18.62
C ALA A 105 6.07 5.27 20.06
N LYS A 106 5.83 6.56 20.32
CA LYS A 106 5.40 7.06 21.65
C LYS A 106 4.13 6.37 22.16
N ARG A 107 3.16 6.10 21.28
CA ARG A 107 1.93 5.39 21.64
C ARG A 107 2.19 3.90 21.88
N LEU A 108 2.93 3.25 20.97
CA LEU A 108 3.25 1.83 21.08
C LEU A 108 4.14 1.51 22.30
N CYS A 109 4.97 2.45 22.78
CA CYS A 109 5.75 2.30 24.02
C CYS A 109 4.89 2.12 25.28
N GLN A 110 3.59 2.40 25.22
CA GLN A 110 2.65 2.15 26.33
C GLN A 110 2.33 0.66 26.49
N TYR A 111 2.78 -0.18 25.55
CA TYR A 111 2.64 -1.62 25.57
C TYR A 111 4.02 -2.30 25.73
N PRO A 112 4.71 -2.15 26.88
CA PRO A 112 6.08 -2.61 27.08
C PRO A 112 6.23 -4.14 27.01
N SER A 113 5.13 -4.89 27.16
CA SER A 113 5.11 -6.34 26.95
C SER A 113 5.27 -6.73 25.47
N VAL A 114 4.99 -5.82 24.54
CA VAL A 114 5.00 -6.08 23.09
C VAL A 114 6.06 -5.25 22.38
N PHE A 115 6.16 -3.96 22.68
CA PHE A 115 7.10 -3.05 22.03
C PHE A 115 8.00 -2.34 23.02
N SER A 116 9.25 -2.12 22.64
CA SER A 116 10.20 -1.30 23.39
C SER A 116 11.00 -0.40 22.44
N VAL A 117 11.55 0.69 22.97
CA VAL A 117 12.48 1.55 22.22
C VAL A 117 13.84 1.40 22.85
N SER A 118 14.79 0.90 22.05
CA SER A 118 16.19 0.82 22.43
C SER A 118 16.87 2.15 22.14
N GLN A 119 17.53 2.72 23.16
CA GLN A 119 18.38 3.89 22.99
C GLN A 119 19.84 3.46 23.13
N GLY A 120 20.58 3.48 22.02
CA GLY A 120 22.01 3.29 22.03
C GLY A 120 22.72 4.58 22.43
N LYS A 121 23.78 4.49 23.25
CA LYS A 121 24.69 5.62 23.50
C LYS A 121 25.49 6.04 22.25
N GLU A 122 25.72 5.09 21.34
CA GLU A 122 26.50 5.26 20.10
C GLU A 122 25.76 4.79 18.83
N ALA A 123 24.61 4.14 18.97
CA ALA A 123 23.81 3.62 17.85
C ALA A 123 22.46 4.36 17.75
N PRO A 124 21.94 4.60 16.54
CA PRO A 124 20.64 5.25 16.37
C PRO A 124 19.54 4.45 17.06
N ALA A 125 18.59 5.15 17.68
CA ALA A 125 17.46 4.53 18.35
C ALA A 125 16.62 3.70 17.38
N TYR A 126 16.07 2.60 17.87
CA TYR A 126 15.17 1.73 17.11
C TYR A 126 14.05 1.22 18.01
N MET A 127 12.93 0.89 17.38
CA MET A 127 11.82 0.20 18.02
C MET A 127 11.99 -1.30 17.84
N GLU A 128 11.76 -2.07 18.89
CA GLU A 128 11.92 -3.52 18.86
C GLU A 128 10.67 -4.22 19.43
N LEU A 129 10.24 -5.25 18.72
CA LEU A 129 9.23 -6.18 19.23
C LEU A 129 9.87 -7.08 20.29
N ASN A 130 9.20 -7.27 21.42
CA ASN A 130 9.73 -7.98 22.58
C ASN A 130 10.34 -9.33 22.20
N VAL A 131 11.63 -9.50 22.52
CA VAL A 131 12.42 -10.69 22.19
C VAL A 131 11.90 -11.97 22.85
N GLN A 132 11.09 -11.87 23.91
CA GLN A 132 10.43 -13.01 24.56
C GLN A 132 9.29 -13.60 23.70
N LEU A 133 8.79 -12.85 22.71
CA LEU A 133 7.84 -13.36 21.72
C LEU A 133 8.62 -14.16 20.66
N ALA A 134 8.87 -15.43 20.96
CA ALA A 134 9.80 -16.28 20.22
C ALA A 134 9.21 -16.84 18.90
N SER A 135 7.91 -17.08 18.86
CA SER A 135 7.22 -17.70 17.72
C SER A 135 6.44 -16.70 16.86
N TRP A 136 6.12 -17.10 15.63
CA TRP A 136 5.26 -16.33 14.72
C TRP A 136 3.88 -16.10 15.34
N GLU A 137 3.32 -17.11 16.01
CA GLU A 137 2.01 -17.11 16.65
C GLU A 137 1.98 -16.11 17.81
N GLN A 138 2.98 -16.16 18.70
CA GLN A 138 3.08 -15.24 19.84
C GLN A 138 3.19 -13.79 19.40
N ARG A 139 4.03 -13.51 18.39
CA ARG A 139 4.19 -12.16 17.85
C ARG A 139 2.91 -11.66 17.19
N THR A 140 2.27 -12.51 16.39
CA THR A 140 1.01 -12.17 15.70
C THR A 140 -0.09 -11.86 16.70
N ALA A 141 -0.29 -12.72 17.71
CA ALA A 141 -1.31 -12.53 18.74
C ALA A 141 -1.06 -11.25 19.57
N ALA A 142 0.17 -11.06 20.05
CA ALA A 142 0.52 -9.90 20.87
C ALA A 142 0.37 -8.57 20.11
N VAL A 143 0.79 -8.52 18.83
CA VAL A 143 0.60 -7.33 18.00
C VAL A 143 -0.88 -7.11 17.69
N GLN A 144 -1.64 -8.17 17.40
CA GLN A 144 -3.06 -8.08 17.12
C GLN A 144 -3.85 -7.49 18.31
N GLU A 145 -3.56 -7.94 19.54
CA GLU A 145 -4.20 -7.42 20.75
C GLU A 145 -3.98 -5.91 20.90
N VAL A 146 -2.72 -5.45 20.75
CA VAL A 146 -2.39 -4.01 20.80
C VAL A 146 -3.12 -3.23 19.70
N LEU A 147 -3.16 -3.76 18.47
CA LEU A 147 -3.82 -3.08 17.35
C LEU A 147 -5.35 -3.00 17.51
N GLN A 148 -5.97 -4.03 18.09
CA GLN A 148 -7.40 -4.04 18.42
C GLN A 148 -7.70 -3.00 19.50
N GLU A 149 -6.91 -2.94 20.56
CA GLU A 149 -7.09 -1.94 21.61
C GLU A 149 -6.94 -0.50 21.06
N LEU A 150 -5.94 -0.26 20.23
CA LEU A 150 -5.75 1.03 19.56
C LEU A 150 -6.89 1.38 18.61
N ARG A 151 -7.49 0.39 17.95
CA ARG A 151 -8.68 0.57 17.11
C ARG A 151 -9.89 0.98 17.96
N ASP A 152 -10.13 0.30 19.07
CA ASP A 152 -11.26 0.57 19.97
C ASP A 152 -11.15 1.96 20.60
N GLN A 153 -9.93 2.38 20.92
CA GLN A 153 -9.62 3.74 21.37
C GLN A 153 -9.69 4.79 20.25
N GLN A 154 -9.90 4.38 19.01
CA GLN A 154 -9.85 5.22 17.81
C GLN A 154 -8.55 6.04 17.72
N ALA A 155 -7.44 5.46 18.20
CA ALA A 155 -6.17 6.16 18.38
C ALA A 155 -5.55 6.64 17.06
N PHE A 156 -5.86 5.97 15.94
CA PHE A 156 -5.36 6.32 14.62
C PHE A 156 -6.47 6.24 13.56
N PRO A 157 -6.60 7.23 12.65
CA PRO A 157 -7.61 7.23 11.60
C PRO A 157 -7.60 5.98 10.72
N CYS A 158 -6.42 5.43 10.42
CA CYS A 158 -6.29 4.27 9.54
C CYS A 158 -6.91 2.99 10.08
N LEU A 159 -6.98 2.83 11.41
CA LEU A 159 -7.59 1.66 12.05
C LEU A 159 -9.10 1.60 11.86
N LYS A 160 -9.74 2.70 11.42
CA LYS A 160 -11.14 2.72 10.99
C LYS A 160 -11.38 1.89 9.72
N GLU A 161 -10.35 1.70 8.89
CA GLU A 161 -10.42 0.91 7.65
C GLU A 161 -10.11 -0.58 7.86
N TRP A 162 -10.36 -1.13 9.05
CA TRP A 162 -10.11 -2.53 9.38
C TRP A 162 -10.82 -3.49 8.40
N ARG A 163 -10.10 -4.47 7.86
CA ARG A 163 -10.61 -5.34 6.78
C ARG A 163 -10.71 -6.81 7.15
N GLU A 164 -10.26 -7.21 8.34
CA GLU A 164 -10.06 -8.63 8.68
C GLU A 164 -9.14 -9.32 7.65
N GLU A 165 -8.10 -8.60 7.24
CA GLU A 165 -7.17 -9.03 6.19
C GLU A 165 -5.74 -8.87 6.72
N LEU A 166 -5.12 -10.00 7.00
CA LEU A 166 -3.77 -10.02 7.55
C LEU A 166 -2.73 -9.97 6.43
N TYR A 167 -1.65 -9.22 6.67
CA TYR A 167 -0.45 -9.18 5.84
C TYR A 167 0.74 -9.74 6.59
N SER A 168 1.58 -10.48 5.86
CA SER A 168 2.84 -11.03 6.38
C SER A 168 3.90 -9.96 6.53
N VAL A 169 4.51 -9.86 7.72
CA VAL A 169 5.61 -8.92 7.99
C VAL A 169 6.95 -9.64 7.88
N ARG A 170 7.84 -9.13 7.04
CA ARG A 170 9.16 -9.70 6.73
C ARG A 170 10.12 -8.65 6.16
N PRO A 171 11.44 -8.86 6.25
CA PRO A 171 12.42 -7.94 5.69
C PRO A 171 12.37 -7.89 4.16
N TYR A 172 12.32 -9.03 3.46
CA TYR A 172 12.19 -9.10 2.01
C TYR A 172 11.10 -10.09 1.59
N PHE A 173 10.64 -9.99 0.33
CA PHE A 173 9.50 -10.76 -0.16
C PHE A 173 9.71 -12.28 -0.09
N CYS A 174 10.94 -12.76 -0.28
CA CYS A 174 11.21 -14.20 -0.27
C CYS A 174 11.55 -14.73 1.13
N ASP A 175 11.62 -13.86 2.14
CA ASP A 175 11.94 -14.28 3.49
C ASP A 175 10.72 -14.92 4.17
N THR A 176 11.02 -15.76 5.17
CA THR A 176 10.02 -16.30 6.09
C THR A 176 9.36 -15.15 6.86
N PRO A 177 8.01 -15.06 6.86
CA PRO A 177 7.28 -14.10 7.69
C PRO A 177 7.63 -14.22 9.17
N LEU A 178 7.88 -13.09 9.83
CA LEU A 178 8.19 -13.05 11.26
C LEU A 178 6.95 -12.99 12.13
N PHE A 179 5.87 -12.39 11.62
CA PHE A 179 4.51 -12.35 12.18
C PHE A 179 3.53 -11.87 11.11
N SER A 180 2.23 -11.84 11.42
CA SER A 180 1.21 -11.19 10.59
C SER A 180 0.51 -10.07 11.34
N MET A 181 -0.05 -9.11 10.61
CA MET A 181 -0.80 -8.00 11.19
C MET A 181 -1.91 -7.53 10.26
N GLU A 182 -2.91 -6.86 10.81
CA GLU A 182 -4.00 -6.26 10.04
C GLU A 182 -3.48 -5.26 9.00
N ARG A 183 -3.99 -5.39 7.77
CA ARG A 183 -3.67 -4.52 6.62
C ARG A 183 -3.84 -3.04 6.93
N ALA A 184 -4.91 -2.67 7.63
CA ALA A 184 -5.18 -1.27 7.98
C ALA A 184 -4.08 -0.65 8.86
N ALA A 185 -3.38 -1.47 9.66
CA ALA A 185 -2.37 -1.02 10.60
C ALA A 185 -0.94 -1.00 10.02
N THR A 186 -0.70 -1.57 8.83
CA THR A 186 0.67 -1.64 8.25
C THR A 186 1.35 -0.27 8.16
N PRO A 187 0.65 0.86 7.88
CA PRO A 187 1.29 2.16 7.84
C PRO A 187 1.87 2.57 9.18
N LEU A 188 1.21 2.22 10.29
CA LEU A 188 1.66 2.55 11.65
C LEU A 188 3.07 1.99 11.93
N LEU A 189 3.35 0.77 11.47
CA LEU A 189 4.63 0.10 11.68
C LEU A 189 5.61 0.31 10.50
N GLY A 190 5.17 1.00 9.44
CA GLY A 190 5.94 1.25 8.22
C GLY A 190 6.48 -0.02 7.58
N VAL A 191 5.73 -1.13 7.69
CA VAL A 191 6.16 -2.43 7.15
C VAL A 191 5.96 -2.48 5.64
N LYS A 192 6.75 -3.32 4.99
CA LYS A 192 6.60 -3.59 3.56
C LYS A 192 5.24 -4.20 3.24
N ARG A 193 4.62 -3.71 2.18
CA ARG A 193 3.40 -4.29 1.61
C ARG A 193 3.69 -4.85 0.22
N TYR A 194 2.95 -5.90 -0.11
CA TYR A 194 3.09 -6.60 -1.39
C TYR A 194 1.74 -6.65 -2.08
N GLY A 195 1.75 -6.53 -3.41
CA GLY A 195 0.54 -6.58 -4.22
C GLY A 195 0.78 -7.19 -5.60
N ALA A 196 -0.28 -7.74 -6.17
CA ALA A 196 -0.31 -8.28 -7.53
C ALA A 196 -1.19 -7.40 -8.41
N HIS A 197 -0.68 -7.00 -9.57
CA HIS A 197 -1.34 -6.10 -10.51
C HIS A 197 -1.40 -6.73 -11.91
N LEU A 198 -2.58 -6.79 -12.52
CA LEU A 198 -2.79 -7.33 -13.86
C LEU A 198 -2.95 -6.24 -14.91
N ASN A 199 -2.08 -6.26 -15.91
CA ASN A 199 -2.29 -5.55 -17.17
C ASN A 199 -2.92 -6.50 -18.20
N GLY A 200 -4.19 -6.26 -18.55
CA GLY A 200 -4.87 -6.98 -19.61
C GLY A 200 -4.95 -6.15 -20.88
N TYR A 201 -4.47 -6.69 -22.00
CA TYR A 201 -4.56 -6.04 -23.31
C TYR A 201 -4.99 -7.00 -24.40
N ILE A 202 -5.37 -6.47 -25.57
CA ILE A 202 -5.66 -7.22 -26.78
C ILE A 202 -5.02 -6.53 -27.99
N TRP A 203 -4.73 -7.31 -29.04
CA TRP A 203 -4.36 -6.78 -30.35
C TRP A 203 -5.56 -6.88 -31.30
N GLN A 204 -5.91 -5.78 -31.96
CA GLN A 204 -6.95 -5.74 -32.98
C GLN A 204 -6.49 -4.86 -34.13
N ASN A 205 -6.51 -5.39 -35.36
CA ASN A 205 -6.11 -4.68 -36.58
C ASN A 205 -4.73 -4.00 -36.48
N GLY A 206 -3.75 -4.69 -35.87
CA GLY A 206 -2.39 -4.15 -35.67
C GLY A 206 -2.25 -3.11 -34.55
N GLN A 207 -3.32 -2.80 -33.82
CA GLN A 207 -3.31 -1.85 -32.70
C GLN A 207 -3.51 -2.56 -31.36
N MET A 208 -2.83 -2.05 -30.32
CA MET A 208 -2.95 -2.55 -28.95
C MET A 208 -4.04 -1.78 -28.18
N TYR A 209 -4.87 -2.50 -27.45
CA TYR A 209 -5.89 -1.93 -26.56
C TYR A 209 -5.70 -2.50 -25.18
N MET A 210 -5.76 -1.66 -24.15
CA MET A 210 -5.66 -2.09 -22.76
C MET A 210 -7.00 -1.88 -22.06
N TRP A 211 -7.33 -2.83 -21.19
CA TRP A 211 -8.44 -2.71 -20.27
C TRP A 211 -7.99 -1.95 -19.02
N LEU A 212 -8.74 -0.90 -18.69
CA LEU A 212 -8.54 -0.14 -17.46
C LEU A 212 -9.80 -0.27 -16.62
N ALA A 213 -9.60 -0.64 -15.35
CA ALA A 213 -10.71 -0.62 -14.40
C ALA A 213 -10.96 0.80 -13.92
N ARG A 214 -12.18 1.04 -13.42
CA ARG A 214 -12.52 2.24 -12.67
C ARG A 214 -12.87 1.81 -11.25
N ILE A 215 -12.14 2.34 -10.27
CA ILE A 215 -12.35 2.02 -8.86
C ILE A 215 -13.76 2.44 -8.47
N ALA A 216 -14.51 1.52 -7.86
CA ALA A 216 -15.89 1.79 -7.45
C ALA A 216 -15.95 2.97 -6.46
N SER A 217 -17.00 3.79 -6.56
CA SER A 217 -17.16 5.00 -5.74
C SER A 217 -17.27 4.75 -4.24
N ASN A 218 -17.60 3.52 -3.84
CA ASN A 218 -17.73 3.09 -2.45
C ASN A 218 -16.43 2.50 -1.87
N LYS A 219 -15.35 2.39 -2.65
CA LYS A 219 -14.07 1.92 -2.13
C LYS A 219 -13.45 3.01 -1.24
N PRO A 220 -12.87 2.65 -0.08
CA PRO A 220 -12.27 3.61 0.85
C PRO A 220 -11.05 4.31 0.26
N THR A 221 -10.32 3.62 -0.62
CA THR A 221 -9.11 4.14 -1.26
C THR A 221 -9.38 4.43 -2.74
N TYR A 222 -9.08 5.66 -3.15
CA TYR A 222 -9.10 6.12 -4.56
C TYR A 222 -10.41 5.95 -5.35
N PRO A 223 -11.59 6.24 -4.77
CA PRO A 223 -12.86 6.07 -5.46
C PRO A 223 -12.92 6.84 -6.78
N GLY A 224 -13.37 6.19 -7.86
CA GLY A 224 -13.58 6.79 -9.18
C GLY A 224 -12.35 6.93 -10.07
N LEU A 225 -11.14 6.69 -9.55
CA LEU A 225 -9.90 6.75 -10.33
C LEU A 225 -9.75 5.52 -11.24
N LEU A 226 -8.87 5.63 -12.23
CA LEU A 226 -8.49 4.51 -13.09
C LEU A 226 -7.50 3.60 -12.38
N ASP A 227 -7.57 2.31 -12.68
CA ASP A 227 -6.71 1.27 -12.11
C ASP A 227 -6.30 0.24 -13.18
N ASN A 228 -5.40 -0.67 -12.83
CA ASN A 228 -5.12 -1.88 -13.58
C ASN A 228 -6.41 -2.70 -13.78
N LEU A 229 -6.38 -3.70 -14.68
CA LEU A 229 -7.56 -4.54 -14.93
C LEU A 229 -8.04 -5.26 -13.66
N ALA A 230 -7.10 -5.72 -12.84
CA ALA A 230 -7.33 -6.23 -11.50
C ALA A 230 -6.08 -5.94 -10.65
N ALA A 231 -6.26 -5.58 -9.39
CA ALA A 231 -5.15 -5.31 -8.49
C ALA A 231 -5.53 -5.55 -7.03
N GLY A 232 -4.65 -6.18 -6.27
CA GLY A 232 -4.87 -6.38 -4.85
C GLY A 232 -3.61 -6.67 -4.07
N GLY A 233 -3.75 -6.60 -2.75
CA GLY A 233 -2.67 -6.91 -1.84
C GLY A 233 -2.49 -8.41 -1.64
N ILE A 234 -1.26 -8.83 -1.37
CA ILE A 234 -0.96 -10.23 -1.05
C ILE A 234 -1.17 -10.42 0.44
N ALA A 235 -2.29 -11.06 0.79
CA ALA A 235 -2.62 -11.41 2.17
C ALA A 235 -1.72 -12.56 2.70
N THR A 236 -1.65 -12.70 4.01
CA THR A 236 -0.99 -13.81 4.69
C THR A 236 -1.51 -15.15 4.18
N GLY A 237 -0.61 -16.06 3.85
CA GLY A 237 -0.94 -17.40 3.34
C GLY A 237 -1.18 -17.47 1.84
N LEU A 238 -1.25 -16.35 1.13
CA LEU A 238 -1.37 -16.32 -0.33
C LEU A 238 -0.02 -16.04 -1.00
N GLY A 239 0.20 -16.68 -2.15
CA GLY A 239 1.24 -16.30 -3.08
C GLY A 239 0.74 -15.27 -4.10
N VAL A 240 1.65 -14.88 -4.99
CA VAL A 240 1.40 -13.90 -6.05
C VAL A 240 0.30 -14.38 -7.00
N THR A 241 0.39 -15.63 -7.44
CA THR A 241 -0.53 -16.23 -8.42
C THR A 241 -1.92 -16.42 -7.81
N GLU A 242 -1.99 -16.90 -6.58
CA GLU A 242 -3.24 -17.10 -5.85
C GLU A 242 -3.95 -15.76 -5.65
N THR A 243 -3.21 -14.73 -5.23
CA THR A 243 -3.72 -13.36 -5.12
C THR A 243 -4.23 -12.86 -6.46
N LEU A 244 -3.43 -12.98 -7.53
CA LEU A 244 -3.81 -12.52 -8.86
C LEU A 244 -5.12 -13.19 -9.34
N ILE A 245 -5.26 -14.51 -9.15
CA ILE A 245 -6.46 -15.26 -9.54
C ILE A 245 -7.68 -14.78 -8.74
N LYS A 246 -7.56 -14.65 -7.42
CA LYS A 246 -8.61 -14.14 -6.54
C LYS A 246 -9.09 -12.76 -7.00
N GLU A 247 -8.17 -11.81 -7.17
CA GLU A 247 -8.50 -10.44 -7.55
C GLU A 247 -9.08 -10.35 -8.97
N CYS A 248 -8.55 -11.14 -9.91
CA CYS A 248 -9.11 -11.25 -11.26
C CYS A 248 -10.59 -11.68 -11.25
N GLN A 249 -10.92 -12.68 -10.43
CA GLN A 249 -12.28 -13.18 -10.32
C GLN A 249 -13.17 -12.16 -9.62
N GLU A 250 -12.73 -11.61 -8.48
CA GLU A 250 -13.52 -10.68 -7.69
C GLU A 250 -13.75 -9.36 -8.44
N GLU A 251 -12.73 -8.78 -9.07
CA GLU A 251 -12.76 -7.43 -9.62
C GLU A 251 -13.17 -7.35 -11.09
N ALA A 252 -12.81 -8.35 -11.89
CA ALA A 252 -13.02 -8.32 -13.34
C ALA A 252 -13.87 -9.51 -13.85
N CYS A 253 -14.38 -10.37 -12.97
CA CYS A 253 -15.11 -11.59 -13.33
C CYS A 253 -14.30 -12.51 -14.26
N ILE A 254 -12.96 -12.45 -14.18
CA ILE A 254 -12.05 -13.27 -14.98
C ILE A 254 -11.94 -14.64 -14.31
N PRO A 255 -12.30 -15.75 -14.99
CA PRO A 255 -12.27 -17.06 -14.36
C PRO A 255 -10.83 -17.53 -14.09
N PRO A 256 -10.60 -18.38 -13.07
CA PRO A 256 -9.27 -18.89 -12.73
C PRO A 256 -8.52 -19.52 -13.91
N SER A 257 -9.21 -20.32 -14.74
CA SER A 257 -8.65 -20.94 -15.95
C SER A 257 -8.07 -19.94 -16.95
N LEU A 258 -8.56 -18.70 -16.91
CA LEU A 258 -8.06 -17.57 -17.66
C LEU A 258 -6.93 -16.90 -16.85
N ALA A 259 -7.17 -16.52 -15.60
CA ALA A 259 -6.18 -15.81 -14.78
C ALA A 259 -4.82 -16.52 -14.67
N VAL A 260 -4.78 -17.86 -14.58
CA VAL A 260 -3.54 -18.67 -14.49
C VAL A 260 -2.59 -18.51 -15.69
N GLN A 261 -3.09 -18.05 -16.83
CA GLN A 261 -2.29 -17.85 -18.04
C GLN A 261 -1.53 -16.52 -18.04
N ALA A 262 -1.71 -15.69 -17.02
CA ALA A 262 -1.00 -14.42 -16.90
C ALA A 262 0.50 -14.66 -16.72
N LYS A 263 1.33 -13.85 -17.38
CA LYS A 263 2.80 -13.99 -17.33
C LYS A 263 3.38 -12.95 -16.39
N PRO A 264 4.24 -13.31 -15.42
CA PRO A 264 4.97 -12.34 -14.63
C PRO A 264 5.95 -11.58 -15.53
N VAL A 265 6.00 -10.25 -15.43
CA VAL A 265 6.87 -9.40 -16.27
C VAL A 265 7.81 -8.50 -15.48
N GLY A 266 7.70 -8.48 -14.15
CA GLY A 266 8.62 -7.75 -13.29
C GLY A 266 7.95 -7.19 -12.05
N THR A 267 8.71 -6.38 -11.32
CA THR A 267 8.28 -5.74 -10.08
C THR A 267 8.64 -4.26 -10.03
N ILE A 268 7.80 -3.46 -9.38
CA ILE A 268 8.04 -2.03 -9.14
C ILE A 268 8.00 -1.78 -7.63
N SER A 269 9.04 -1.15 -7.08
CA SER A 269 9.10 -0.74 -5.68
C SER A 269 8.92 0.77 -5.55
N LEU A 270 7.95 1.22 -4.76
CA LEU A 270 7.73 2.64 -4.50
C LEU A 270 7.72 2.93 -3.00
N PRO A 271 8.51 3.92 -2.53
CA PRO A 271 8.36 4.47 -1.21
C PRO A 271 7.12 5.38 -1.18
N LEU A 272 6.15 5.10 -0.32
CA LEU A 272 4.96 5.93 -0.17
C LEU A 272 5.00 6.66 1.17
N HIS A 273 4.76 7.97 1.14
CA HIS A 273 4.50 8.78 2.33
C HIS A 273 3.08 9.34 2.26
N ARG A 274 2.29 9.14 3.33
CA ARG A 274 0.93 9.71 3.45
C ARG A 274 0.76 10.36 4.82
N SER A 275 1.03 11.66 4.90
CA SER A 275 1.01 12.43 6.16
C SER A 275 -0.39 12.65 6.74
N HIS A 276 -1.42 12.87 5.91
CA HIS A 276 -2.70 13.41 6.39
C HIS A 276 -3.85 12.40 6.57
N ARG A 277 -3.65 11.11 6.25
CA ARG A 277 -4.73 10.10 6.30
C ARG A 277 -4.60 9.04 7.39
N TYR A 278 -3.44 8.90 8.04
CA TYR A 278 -3.12 7.71 8.84
C TYR A 278 -2.87 7.98 10.32
N TYR A 279 -2.49 9.21 10.68
CA TYR A 279 -2.12 9.62 12.04
C TYR A 279 -2.92 10.84 12.46
#